data_AF-A0A7I0HQ81-F1
#
_entry.id   AF-A0A7I0HQ81-F1
#
_cell.length_a   1.000
_cell.length_b   1.000
_cell.length_c   1.000
_cell.angle_alpha   90.00
_cell.angle_beta   90.00
_cell.angle_gamma   90.00
#
_symmetry.space_group_name_H-M   'P 1'
#
loop_
_entity.id
_entity.type
_entity.pdbx_description
1 polymer ?
#
loop_
_entity_poly.entity_id
_entity_poly.type
_entity_poly.pdbx_seq_one_letter_code
_entity_poly.pdbx_strand_id
1 'polypeptide(L)'
;MGLWNNGLEFIQIKLFKIYLKKFPLSHREEFTQYVFNVLKPFFSNRLFQSYLYRYILNNGKVGINSLNIDAFAFLKRNVKKRNPLDYRVFLFYFKDLYPLSDLVISNLDLFIQILKKNLPKFKTNYQKPLIEHYIFEVKNEDYFAPKLESYENSKFFYYLFLRKKLKNCLRESENQLREKLGYKRIGEGNVQEHTLYKELIKVIEPKRIKRWYRPEWLCGLELDFYFEINGIKFAIEYQGAQHVRPIDYFGGKRAFRKQIKRDKLKLNLCILNNVKLLYCYYDDCLHNFIKGKLQDHLKS
;
A
#
# COMPACT_ATOMS: atom_id res chain seq x y z
N MET A 1 36.85 1.20 -11.79
CA MET A 1 35.45 1.67 -11.59
C MET A 1 34.97 1.70 -10.12
N GLY A 2 35.74 1.22 -9.12
CA GLY A 2 35.23 1.07 -7.74
C GLY A 2 35.30 2.29 -6.80
N LEU A 3 36.29 3.18 -6.96
CA LEU A 3 36.50 4.28 -6.00
C LEU A 3 35.59 5.49 -6.25
N TRP A 4 35.37 5.87 -7.52
CA TRP A 4 34.50 6.98 -7.91
C TRP A 4 33.03 6.73 -7.57
N ASN A 5 32.53 5.51 -7.79
CA ASN A 5 31.15 5.14 -7.45
C ASN A 5 30.88 5.15 -5.94
N ASN A 6 31.86 4.71 -5.13
CA ASN A 6 31.76 4.76 -3.67
C ASN A 6 31.79 6.20 -3.13
N GLY A 7 32.61 7.07 -3.73
CA GLY A 7 32.66 8.49 -3.38
C GLY A 7 31.35 9.22 -3.70
N LEU A 8 30.79 8.98 -4.89
CA LEU A 8 29.51 9.56 -5.31
C LEU A 8 28.36 9.14 -4.38
N GLU A 9 28.28 7.85 -4.05
CA GLU A 9 27.29 7.34 -3.11
C GLU A 9 27.44 7.96 -1.71
N PHE A 10 28.68 8.10 -1.22
CA PHE A 10 28.91 8.72 0.08
C PHE A 10 28.43 10.18 0.13
N ILE A 11 28.67 10.95 -0.94
CA ILE A 11 28.17 12.32 -1.09
C ILE A 11 26.64 12.32 -1.09
N GLN A 12 26.02 11.43 -1.87
CA GLN A 12 24.57 11.30 -1.94
C GLN A 12 23.93 10.98 -0.58
N ILE A 13 24.54 10.09 0.22
CA ILE A 13 24.06 9.78 1.58
C ILE A 13 24.14 11.02 2.49
N LYS A 14 25.25 11.78 2.42
CA LYS A 14 25.39 13.02 3.18
C LYS A 14 24.34 14.04 2.77
N LEU A 15 24.11 14.22 1.46
CA LEU A 15 23.07 15.10 0.92
C LEU A 15 21.68 14.64 1.35
N PHE A 16 21.41 13.34 1.41
CA PHE A 16 20.13 12.83 1.87
C PHE A 16 19.84 13.13 3.33
N LYS A 17 20.86 13.10 4.21
CA LYS A 17 20.69 13.55 5.59
C LYS A 17 20.33 15.03 5.68
N ILE A 18 20.88 15.84 4.78
CA ILE A 18 20.51 17.26 4.67
C ILE A 18 19.08 17.38 4.13
N TYR A 19 18.70 16.57 3.15
CA TYR A 19 17.34 16.52 2.60
C TYR A 19 16.31 16.24 3.69
N LEU A 20 16.51 15.17 4.48
CA LEU A 20 15.65 14.80 5.61
C LEU A 20 15.51 15.91 6.67
N LYS A 21 16.49 16.82 6.78
CA LYS A 21 16.45 17.95 7.71
C LYS A 21 15.80 19.20 7.12
N LYS A 22 15.89 19.39 5.80
CA LYS A 22 15.48 20.62 5.12
C LYS A 22 14.11 20.52 4.45
N PHE A 23 13.69 19.33 4.05
CA PHE A 23 12.45 19.14 3.30
C PHE A 23 11.49 18.25 4.08
N PRO A 24 10.18 18.59 4.10
CA PRO A 24 9.17 17.74 4.70
C PRO A 24 9.06 16.43 3.92
N LEU A 25 8.93 15.33 4.64
CA LEU A 25 8.68 14.03 4.06
C LEU A 25 7.19 13.87 3.74
N SER A 26 6.87 13.13 2.70
CA SER A 26 5.51 12.61 2.51
C SER A 26 5.16 11.62 3.62
N HIS A 27 3.87 11.46 3.93
CA HIS A 27 3.44 10.48 4.94
C HIS A 27 3.91 9.05 4.67
N ARG A 28 4.12 8.67 3.40
CA ARG A 28 4.68 7.36 3.02
C ARG A 28 6.17 7.26 3.38
N GLU A 29 6.92 8.33 3.17
CA GLU A 29 8.34 8.41 3.54
C GLU A 29 8.50 8.46 5.06
N GLU A 30 7.67 9.22 5.78
CA GLU A 30 7.63 9.25 7.25
C GLU A 30 7.34 7.84 7.82
N PHE A 31 6.32 7.17 7.29
CA PHE A 31 5.98 5.81 7.69
C PHE A 31 7.13 4.83 7.44
N THR A 32 7.81 4.95 6.30
CA THR A 32 8.97 4.13 5.95
C THR A 32 10.17 4.41 6.86
N GLN A 33 10.45 5.69 7.11
CA GLN A 33 11.53 6.14 7.99
C GLN A 33 11.31 5.66 9.43
N TYR A 34 10.07 5.70 9.93
CA TYR A 34 9.72 5.15 11.23
C TYR A 34 10.10 3.67 11.34
N VAL A 35 9.63 2.86 10.39
CA VAL A 35 9.90 1.41 10.37
C VAL A 35 11.40 1.15 10.28
N PHE A 36 12.11 1.88 9.43
CA PHE A 36 13.56 1.78 9.33
C PHE A 36 14.24 2.06 10.66
N ASN A 37 13.87 3.13 11.36
CA ASN A 37 14.47 3.51 12.65
C ASN A 37 14.21 2.47 13.75
N VAL A 38 13.02 1.86 13.77
CA VAL A 38 12.68 0.77 14.72
C VAL A 38 13.54 -0.48 14.45
N LEU A 39 13.77 -0.81 13.18
CA LEU A 39 14.50 -2.02 12.79
C LEU A 39 16.02 -1.83 12.78
N LYS A 40 16.50 -0.59 12.64
CA LYS A 40 17.93 -0.24 12.56
C LYS A 40 18.81 -0.90 13.63
N PRO A 41 18.42 -0.97 14.92
CA PRO A 41 19.23 -1.63 15.95
C PRO A 41 19.41 -3.15 15.75
N PHE A 42 18.57 -3.77 14.91
CA PHE A 42 18.55 -5.21 14.67
C PHE A 42 19.25 -5.63 13.37
N PHE A 43 19.75 -4.67 12.59
CA PHE A 43 20.51 -4.96 11.38
C PHE A 43 21.90 -5.50 11.71
N SER A 44 22.33 -6.54 11.00
CA SER A 44 23.58 -7.26 11.25
C SER A 44 24.81 -6.64 10.57
N ASN A 45 24.67 -5.65 9.69
CA ASN A 45 25.76 -5.02 8.93
C ASN A 45 25.89 -3.52 9.28
N ARG A 46 27.07 -2.91 9.10
CA ARG A 46 27.35 -1.47 9.32
C ARG A 46 27.06 -0.58 8.10
N LEU A 47 26.85 -1.16 6.91
CA LEU A 47 26.63 -0.42 5.64
C LEU A 47 25.27 0.32 5.52
N PHE A 48 24.47 0.40 6.59
CA PHE A 48 23.04 0.75 6.50
C PHE A 48 22.66 2.23 6.42
N GLN A 49 23.60 3.18 6.48
CA GLN A 49 23.23 4.59 6.28
C GLN A 49 22.79 4.89 4.84
N SER A 50 23.25 4.09 3.87
CA SER A 50 22.79 4.18 2.48
C SER A 50 21.40 3.58 2.26
N TYR A 51 20.89 2.77 3.19
CA TYR A 51 19.69 1.97 2.94
C TYR A 51 18.41 2.78 2.98
N LEU A 52 18.22 3.65 3.98
CA LEU A 52 17.05 4.53 4.01
C LEU A 52 17.05 5.47 2.78
N TYR A 53 18.22 6.01 2.44
CA TYR A 53 18.45 6.82 1.25
C TYR A 53 18.03 6.08 -0.03
N ARG A 54 18.60 4.90 -0.27
CA ARG A 54 18.30 4.04 -1.41
C ARG A 54 16.83 3.61 -1.43
N TYR A 55 16.26 3.27 -0.28
CA TYR A 55 14.88 2.78 -0.18
C TYR A 55 13.86 3.89 -0.47
N ILE A 56 14.08 5.11 0.03
CA ILE A 56 13.21 6.26 -0.27
C ILE A 56 13.36 6.69 -1.72
N LEU A 57 14.59 6.93 -2.21
CA LEU A 57 14.78 7.39 -3.60
C LEU A 57 14.26 6.43 -4.67
N ASN A 58 14.26 5.14 -4.39
CA ASN A 58 13.78 4.14 -5.33
C ASN A 58 12.37 3.65 -5.01
N ASN A 59 11.62 4.34 -4.14
CA ASN A 59 10.26 3.97 -3.75
C ASN A 59 10.14 2.49 -3.33
N GLY A 60 11.13 1.99 -2.58
CA GLY A 60 11.21 0.62 -2.10
C GLY A 60 11.62 -0.43 -3.14
N LYS A 61 12.06 -0.03 -4.34
CA LYS A 61 12.41 -0.94 -5.45
C LYS A 61 13.86 -1.42 -5.49
N VAL A 62 14.77 -0.88 -4.67
CA VAL A 62 16.14 -1.45 -4.60
C VAL A 62 16.02 -2.87 -4.09
N GLY A 63 16.84 -3.80 -4.59
CA GLY A 63 16.83 -5.26 -4.31
C GLY A 63 16.98 -5.70 -2.85
N ILE A 64 16.63 -4.84 -1.91
CA ILE A 64 16.50 -5.03 -0.48
C ILE A 64 15.07 -5.51 -0.20
N ASN A 65 14.77 -6.76 -0.60
CA ASN A 65 13.64 -7.53 -0.05
C ASN A 65 13.78 -7.75 1.47
N SER A 66 14.93 -7.37 2.07
CA SER A 66 15.20 -7.62 3.49
C SER A 66 14.30 -6.81 4.40
N LEU A 67 13.95 -5.54 4.14
CA LEU A 67 13.26 -4.74 5.16
C LEU A 67 11.90 -5.32 5.57
N ASN A 68 11.19 -5.96 4.64
CA ASN A 68 9.96 -6.67 4.94
C ASN A 68 10.23 -7.97 5.73
N ILE A 69 11.30 -8.69 5.39
CA ILE A 69 11.79 -9.88 6.11
C ILE A 69 12.24 -9.52 7.54
N ASP A 70 12.96 -8.40 7.68
CA ASP A 70 13.47 -7.84 8.92
C ASP A 70 12.31 -7.39 9.82
N ALA A 71 11.31 -6.73 9.23
CA ALA A 71 10.06 -6.39 9.92
C ALA A 71 9.37 -7.65 10.45
N PHE A 72 9.25 -8.70 9.63
CA PHE A 72 8.67 -9.96 10.07
C PHE A 72 9.48 -10.62 11.19
N ALA A 73 10.80 -10.69 11.05
CA ALA A 73 11.70 -11.26 12.06
C ALA A 73 11.61 -10.50 13.39
N PHE A 74 11.54 -9.16 13.34
CA PHE A 74 11.32 -8.31 14.50
C PHE A 74 9.98 -8.62 15.19
N LEU A 75 8.88 -8.66 14.42
CA LEU A 75 7.56 -8.98 14.96
C LEU A 75 7.55 -10.37 15.60
N LYS A 76 8.12 -11.37 14.94
CA LYS A 76 8.23 -12.75 15.44
C LYS A 76 9.05 -12.83 16.73
N ARG A 77 10.14 -12.07 16.82
CA ARG A 77 10.95 -11.96 18.04
C ARG A 77 10.16 -11.34 19.20
N ASN A 78 9.41 -10.27 18.93
CA ASN A 78 8.60 -9.60 19.96
C ASN A 78 7.49 -10.51 20.46
N VAL A 79 6.76 -11.19 19.57
CA VAL A 79 5.72 -12.18 19.95
C VAL A 79 6.33 -13.30 20.80
N LYS A 80 7.47 -13.86 20.40
CA LYS A 80 8.16 -14.90 21.19
C LYS A 80 8.57 -14.43 22.60
N LYS A 81 9.00 -13.18 22.72
CA LYS A 81 9.42 -12.57 23.99
C LYS A 81 8.27 -11.94 24.79
N ARG A 82 7.03 -12.01 24.29
CA ARG A 82 5.85 -11.32 24.86
C ARG A 82 6.04 -9.80 25.00
N ASN A 83 6.84 -9.21 24.11
CA ASN A 83 6.98 -7.76 24.03
C ASN A 83 5.76 -7.14 23.32
N PRO A 84 5.41 -5.88 23.64
CA PRO A 84 4.38 -5.16 22.90
C PRO A 84 4.62 -5.15 21.38
N LEU A 85 3.54 -5.35 20.63
CA LEU A 85 3.56 -5.31 19.17
C LEU A 85 3.62 -3.87 18.67
N ASP A 86 4.55 -3.61 17.74
CA ASP A 86 4.57 -2.37 16.97
C ASP A 86 3.61 -2.49 15.78
N TYR A 87 2.49 -1.77 15.87
CA TYR A 87 1.44 -1.79 14.85
C TYR A 87 1.88 -1.16 13.53
N ARG A 88 2.78 -0.17 13.55
CA ARG A 88 3.30 0.44 12.32
C ARG A 88 4.19 -0.55 11.59
N VAL A 89 5.06 -1.26 12.32
CA VAL A 89 5.88 -2.34 11.73
C VAL A 89 5.01 -3.49 11.22
N PHE A 90 3.97 -3.88 11.95
CA PHE A 90 3.00 -4.88 11.48
C PHE A 90 2.30 -4.44 10.18
N LEU A 91 1.76 -3.23 10.13
CA LEU A 91 1.09 -2.70 8.95
C LEU A 91 2.04 -2.60 7.75
N PHE A 92 3.31 -2.24 8.01
CA PHE A 92 4.34 -2.22 6.97
C PHE A 92 4.63 -3.62 6.44
N TYR A 93 4.74 -4.61 7.32
CA TYR A 93 4.93 -6.01 6.92
C TYR A 93 3.72 -6.54 6.12
N PHE A 94 2.51 -6.23 6.59
CA PHE A 94 1.28 -6.76 6.02
C PHE A 94 0.81 -6.04 4.73
N LYS A 95 1.45 -4.92 4.36
CA LYS A 95 1.04 -4.07 3.22
C LYS A 95 1.00 -4.80 1.87
N ASP A 96 1.80 -5.85 1.70
CA ASP A 96 1.78 -6.66 0.48
C ASP A 96 0.52 -7.54 0.35
N LEU A 97 -0.11 -7.86 1.48
CA LEU A 97 -1.35 -8.64 1.54
C LEU A 97 -2.58 -7.73 1.61
N TYR A 98 -2.44 -6.56 2.21
CA TYR A 98 -3.47 -5.52 2.30
C TYR A 98 -2.81 -4.14 2.03
N PRO A 99 -2.82 -3.66 0.77
CA PRO A 99 -2.28 -2.36 0.44
C PRO A 99 -2.97 -1.25 1.23
N LEU A 100 -2.17 -0.39 1.86
CA LEU A 100 -2.68 0.75 2.62
C LEU A 100 -2.96 1.93 1.68
N SER A 101 -4.18 2.45 1.72
CA SER A 101 -4.58 3.64 0.99
C SER A 101 -3.85 4.88 1.51
N ASP A 102 -3.74 5.93 0.70
CA ASP A 102 -3.15 7.18 1.16
C ASP A 102 -3.93 7.79 2.33
N LEU A 103 -5.25 7.58 2.38
CA LEU A 103 -6.11 8.02 3.48
C LEU A 103 -5.67 7.36 4.80
N VAL A 104 -5.40 6.06 4.78
CA VAL A 104 -4.92 5.33 5.96
C VAL A 104 -3.54 5.83 6.35
N ILE A 105 -2.62 6.02 5.40
CA ILE A 105 -1.24 6.42 5.69
C ILE A 105 -1.18 7.84 6.24
N SER A 106 -1.97 8.78 5.72
CA SER A 106 -2.03 10.15 6.25
C SER A 106 -2.74 10.25 7.61
N ASN A 107 -3.53 9.24 7.98
CA ASN A 107 -4.26 9.19 9.25
C ASN A 107 -3.86 7.97 10.11
N LEU A 108 -2.58 7.59 10.06
CA LEU A 108 -2.10 6.30 10.58
C LEU A 108 -2.37 6.13 12.07
N ASP A 109 -2.24 7.17 12.87
CA ASP A 109 -2.45 7.09 14.32
C ASP A 109 -3.92 6.85 14.67
N LEU A 110 -4.83 7.59 14.03
CA LEU A 110 -6.27 7.37 14.16
C LEU A 110 -6.65 5.98 13.66
N PHE A 111 -6.10 5.56 12.53
CA PHE A 111 -6.31 4.22 11.99
C PHE A 111 -5.86 3.13 12.98
N ILE A 112 -4.69 3.26 13.60
CA ILE A 112 -4.18 2.30 14.59
C ILE A 112 -5.10 2.26 15.82
N GLN A 113 -5.62 3.40 16.28
CA GLN A 113 -6.59 3.42 17.38
C GLN A 113 -7.87 2.66 17.03
N ILE A 114 -8.39 2.86 15.82
CA ILE A 114 -9.57 2.14 15.31
C ILE A 114 -9.28 0.65 15.19
N LEU A 115 -8.12 0.29 14.61
CA LEU A 115 -7.68 -1.10 14.45
C LEU A 115 -7.61 -1.82 15.79
N LYS A 116 -6.99 -1.21 16.80
CA LYS A 116 -6.92 -1.76 18.16
C LYS A 116 -8.30 -2.06 18.74
N LYS A 117 -9.27 -1.17 18.52
CA LYS A 117 -10.67 -1.37 18.97
C LYS A 117 -11.39 -2.48 18.20
N ASN A 118 -11.05 -2.69 16.93
CA ASN A 118 -11.68 -3.71 16.11
C ASN A 118 -11.08 -5.10 16.29
N LEU A 119 -9.78 -5.23 16.57
CA LEU A 119 -9.09 -6.53 16.69
C LEU A 119 -9.82 -7.56 17.59
N PRO A 120 -10.34 -7.21 18.78
CA PRO A 120 -11.09 -8.16 19.61
C PRO A 120 -12.36 -8.71 18.94
N LYS A 121 -13.01 -7.95 18.04
CA LYS A 121 -14.21 -8.37 17.32
C LYS A 121 -13.92 -9.43 16.26
N PHE A 122 -12.67 -9.49 15.79
CA PHE A 122 -12.20 -10.45 14.79
C PHE A 122 -11.39 -11.58 15.42
N LYS A 123 -11.48 -11.79 16.74
CA LYS A 123 -10.75 -12.87 17.41
C LYS A 123 -11.14 -14.25 16.88
N THR A 124 -10.25 -15.20 17.13
CA THR A 124 -10.51 -16.63 16.92
C THR A 124 -10.94 -17.28 18.21
N ASN A 125 -11.34 -18.56 18.16
CA ASN A 125 -11.65 -19.34 19.37
C ASN A 125 -10.41 -19.53 20.28
N TYR A 126 -9.21 -19.28 19.75
CA TYR A 126 -7.96 -19.30 20.51
C TYR A 126 -7.75 -18.02 21.30
N GLN A 127 -7.14 -18.14 22.48
CA GLN A 127 -6.91 -17.03 23.42
C GLN A 127 -5.93 -15.95 22.92
N LYS A 128 -5.06 -16.27 21.95
CA LYS A 128 -4.03 -15.35 21.47
C LYS A 128 -4.66 -14.17 20.69
N PRO A 129 -4.15 -12.94 20.85
CA PRO A 129 -4.54 -11.81 20.00
C PRO A 129 -4.34 -12.13 18.51
N LEU A 130 -5.25 -11.64 17.66
CA LEU A 130 -5.32 -12.04 16.25
C LEU A 130 -3.99 -11.83 15.49
N ILE A 131 -3.33 -10.69 15.69
CA ILE A 131 -2.04 -10.39 15.04
C ILE A 131 -0.95 -11.33 15.55
N GLU A 132 -0.84 -11.52 16.86
CA GLU A 132 0.17 -12.42 17.46
C GLU A 132 -0.02 -13.85 16.99
N HIS A 133 -1.28 -14.29 16.93
CA HIS A 133 -1.63 -15.61 16.44
C HIS A 133 -1.20 -15.79 14.99
N TYR A 134 -1.50 -14.80 14.14
CA TYR A 134 -1.06 -14.83 12.75
C TYR A 134 0.47 -14.88 12.61
N ILE A 135 1.20 -14.03 13.35
CA ILE A 135 2.67 -14.00 13.30
C ILE A 135 3.28 -15.33 13.78
N PHE A 136 2.63 -16.02 14.71
CA PHE A 136 3.06 -17.34 15.18
C PHE A 136 2.83 -18.43 14.12
N GLU A 137 1.68 -18.40 13.46
CA GLU A 137 1.22 -19.46 12.55
C GLU A 137 1.67 -19.27 11.10
N VAL A 138 2.01 -18.05 10.68
CA VAL A 138 2.27 -17.73 9.27
C VAL A 138 3.42 -18.55 8.71
N LYS A 139 3.14 -19.15 7.55
CA LYS A 139 4.11 -19.87 6.72
C LYS A 139 4.29 -19.12 5.42
N ASN A 140 5.48 -19.15 4.85
CA ASN A 140 5.82 -18.47 3.60
C ASN A 140 5.47 -19.31 2.34
N GLU A 141 4.66 -20.36 2.50
CA GLU A 141 4.42 -21.40 1.49
C GLU A 141 2.95 -21.45 1.06
N ASP A 142 2.44 -20.32 0.55
CA ASP A 142 1.06 -20.19 0.07
C ASP A 142 0.73 -21.10 -1.12
N TYR A 143 1.74 -21.59 -1.84
CA TYR A 143 1.57 -22.31 -3.10
C TYR A 143 1.06 -23.74 -2.89
N PHE A 144 1.20 -24.31 -1.70
CA PHE A 144 0.63 -25.62 -1.35
C PHE A 144 -0.84 -25.56 -0.92
N ALA A 145 -1.48 -24.39 -0.91
CA ALA A 145 -2.84 -24.23 -0.40
C ALA A 145 -3.91 -24.87 -1.32
N PRO A 146 -4.79 -25.76 -0.79
CA PRO A 146 -5.87 -26.35 -1.55
C PRO A 146 -6.89 -25.30 -1.96
N LYS A 147 -7.58 -25.56 -3.08
CA LYS A 147 -8.55 -24.65 -3.67
C LYS A 147 -9.86 -24.53 -2.85
N LEU A 148 -10.21 -25.53 -2.06
CA LEU A 148 -11.44 -25.57 -1.25
C LEU A 148 -11.26 -24.74 0.03
N GLU A 149 -12.00 -23.64 0.16
CA GLU A 149 -11.79 -22.59 1.18
C GLU A 149 -12.49 -22.86 2.52
N SER A 150 -12.07 -23.91 3.23
CA SER A 150 -12.29 -24.00 4.68
C SER A 150 -10.98 -24.30 5.41
N TYR A 151 -10.25 -23.24 5.75
CA TYR A 151 -8.94 -23.33 6.40
C TYR A 151 -9.01 -23.29 7.94
N GLU A 152 -10.17 -22.98 8.51
CA GLU A 152 -10.34 -22.81 9.96
C GLU A 152 -10.00 -24.08 10.73
N ASN A 153 -10.31 -25.25 10.17
CA ASN A 153 -10.06 -26.55 10.80
C ASN A 153 -8.74 -27.19 10.33
N SER A 154 -7.99 -26.54 9.43
CA SER A 154 -6.74 -27.09 8.91
C SER A 154 -5.55 -26.62 9.72
N LYS A 155 -4.89 -27.52 10.44
CA LYS A 155 -3.63 -27.22 11.14
C LYS A 155 -2.55 -26.67 10.20
N PHE A 156 -2.54 -27.09 8.93
CA PHE A 156 -1.52 -26.65 7.99
C PHE A 156 -1.83 -25.27 7.38
N PHE A 157 -3.09 -24.99 7.07
CA PHE A 157 -3.53 -23.76 6.39
C PHE A 157 -4.18 -22.72 7.31
N TYR A 158 -4.18 -22.95 8.62
CA TYR A 158 -4.82 -22.09 9.61
C TYR A 158 -4.40 -20.61 9.49
N TYR A 159 -3.14 -20.36 9.17
CA TYR A 159 -2.64 -19.00 8.95
C TYR A 159 -3.36 -18.25 7.80
N LEU A 160 -3.91 -18.96 6.81
CA LEU A 160 -4.72 -18.35 5.74
C LEU A 160 -6.09 -17.91 6.26
N PHE A 161 -6.68 -18.65 7.18
CA PHE A 161 -7.89 -18.23 7.89
C PHE A 161 -7.61 -16.98 8.74
N LEU A 162 -6.53 -16.98 9.53
CA LEU A 162 -6.09 -15.81 10.29
C LEU A 162 -5.83 -14.60 9.39
N ARG A 163 -5.17 -14.82 8.25
CA ARG A 163 -4.93 -13.79 7.24
C ARG A 163 -6.24 -13.20 6.71
N LYS A 164 -7.24 -14.04 6.40
CA LYS A 164 -8.57 -13.59 5.95
C LYS A 164 -9.25 -12.75 7.02
N LYS A 165 -9.22 -13.19 8.29
CA LYS A 165 -9.76 -12.40 9.42
C LYS A 165 -9.03 -11.06 9.60
N LEU A 166 -7.70 -11.03 9.48
CA LEU A 166 -6.92 -9.79 9.54
C LEU A 166 -7.29 -8.83 8.40
N LYS A 167 -7.43 -9.32 7.16
CA LYS A 167 -7.88 -8.49 6.04
C LYS A 167 -9.26 -7.89 6.29
N ASN A 168 -10.20 -8.67 6.82
CA ASN A 168 -11.53 -8.19 7.16
C ASN A 168 -11.48 -7.15 8.28
N CYS A 169 -10.65 -7.37 9.31
CA CYS A 169 -10.45 -6.42 10.40
C CYS A 169 -9.86 -5.09 9.90
N LEU A 170 -8.85 -5.14 9.02
CA LEU A 170 -8.26 -3.96 8.40
C LEU A 170 -9.28 -3.21 7.52
N ARG A 171 -10.06 -3.94 6.72
CA ARG A 171 -11.14 -3.37 5.89
C ARG A 171 -12.17 -2.64 6.74
N GLU A 172 -12.62 -3.27 7.82
CA GLU A 172 -13.59 -2.65 8.72
C GLU A 172 -13.02 -1.43 9.44
N SER A 173 -11.74 -1.49 9.82
CA SER A 173 -11.05 -0.35 10.43
C SER A 173 -10.87 0.82 9.46
N GLU A 174 -10.62 0.52 8.18
CA GLU A 174 -10.56 1.54 7.13
C GLU A 174 -11.94 2.14 6.85
N ASN A 175 -13.00 1.33 6.84
CA ASN A 175 -14.37 1.82 6.70
C ASN A 175 -14.77 2.77 7.84
N GLN A 176 -14.46 2.41 9.09
CA GLN A 176 -14.72 3.30 10.23
C GLN A 176 -13.88 4.58 10.17
N LEU A 177 -12.63 4.50 9.68
CA LEU A 177 -11.82 5.70 9.43
C LEU A 177 -12.49 6.58 8.37
N ARG A 178 -12.95 5.98 7.27
CA ARG A 178 -13.65 6.68 6.19
C ARG A 178 -14.89 7.39 6.70
N GLU A 179 -15.76 6.70 7.43
CA GLU A 179 -16.97 7.28 8.04
C GLU A 179 -16.64 8.46 8.95
N LYS A 180 -15.65 8.31 9.83
CA LYS A 180 -15.21 9.38 10.73
C LYS A 180 -14.69 10.62 10.00
N LEU A 181 -14.14 10.44 8.81
CA LEU A 181 -13.65 11.50 7.96
C LEU A 181 -14.68 11.96 6.92
N GLY A 182 -15.93 11.46 6.97
CA GLY A 182 -17.02 11.84 6.06
C GLY A 182 -16.97 11.18 4.68
N TYR A 183 -16.22 10.09 4.51
CA TYR A 183 -16.19 9.27 3.30
C TYR A 183 -17.15 8.08 3.43
N LYS A 184 -17.72 7.63 2.29
CA LYS A 184 -18.52 6.39 2.21
C LYS A 184 -17.65 5.17 2.52
N ARG A 185 -18.25 4.09 3.04
CA ARG A 185 -17.51 2.83 3.23
C ARG A 185 -17.10 2.25 1.88
N ILE A 186 -16.06 1.44 1.91
CA ILE A 186 -15.69 0.57 0.81
C ILE A 186 -16.84 -0.42 0.58
N GLY A 187 -17.36 -0.46 -0.64
CA GLY A 187 -18.45 -1.28 -1.13
C GLY A 187 -19.77 -0.55 -1.36
N GLU A 188 -19.90 0.71 -0.92
CA GLU A 188 -21.18 1.44 -0.89
C GLU A 188 -21.35 2.49 -2.01
N GLY A 189 -20.42 2.56 -2.98
CA GLY A 189 -20.55 3.40 -4.17
C GLY A 189 -20.85 2.58 -5.43
N ASN A 190 -21.62 3.19 -6.34
CA ASN A 190 -21.82 2.75 -7.72
C ASN A 190 -20.99 3.65 -8.63
N VAL A 191 -19.67 3.53 -8.59
CA VAL A 191 -18.82 4.20 -9.57
C VAL A 191 -18.65 3.25 -10.73
N GLN A 192 -18.84 3.72 -11.96
CA GLN A 192 -18.34 3.07 -13.17
C GLN A 192 -17.34 4.02 -13.81
N GLU A 193 -16.37 3.53 -14.58
CA GLU A 193 -15.38 4.35 -15.30
C GLU A 193 -16.03 5.50 -16.08
N HIS A 194 -17.18 5.24 -16.70
CA HIS A 194 -17.98 6.26 -17.41
C HIS A 194 -18.51 7.37 -16.49
N THR A 195 -18.94 7.03 -15.28
CA THR A 195 -19.40 8.00 -14.28
C THR A 195 -18.24 8.86 -13.76
N LEU A 196 -17.07 8.25 -13.52
CA LEU A 196 -15.85 8.97 -13.16
C LEU A 196 -15.47 9.99 -14.25
N TYR A 197 -15.51 9.59 -15.52
CA TYR A 197 -15.24 10.51 -16.63
C TYR A 197 -16.18 11.72 -16.63
N LYS A 198 -17.48 11.51 -16.43
CA LYS A 198 -18.48 12.61 -16.36
C LYS A 198 -18.20 13.60 -15.23
N GLU A 199 -17.67 13.13 -14.10
CA GLU A 199 -17.32 14.03 -13.00
C GLU A 199 -15.99 14.76 -13.26
N LEU A 200 -15.01 14.11 -13.90
CA LEU A 200 -13.74 14.75 -14.25
C LEU A 200 -13.92 15.91 -15.24
N ILE A 201 -14.79 15.76 -16.25
CA ILE A 201 -15.02 16.82 -17.24
C ILE A 201 -15.70 18.08 -16.69
N LYS A 202 -16.28 18.01 -15.48
CA LYS A 202 -16.83 19.19 -14.80
C LYS A 202 -15.74 20.10 -14.23
N VAL A 203 -14.53 19.56 -14.03
CA VAL A 203 -13.43 20.27 -13.36
C VAL A 203 -12.18 20.40 -14.23
N ILE A 204 -12.04 19.55 -15.27
CA ILE A 204 -10.92 19.56 -16.20
C ILE A 204 -11.50 19.60 -17.62
N GLU A 205 -10.93 20.46 -18.47
CA GLU A 205 -11.32 20.51 -19.89
C GLU A 205 -11.21 19.13 -20.55
N PRO A 206 -12.27 18.63 -21.22
CA PRO A 206 -12.28 17.28 -21.80
C PRO A 206 -11.08 16.98 -22.71
N LYS A 207 -10.61 17.98 -23.48
CA LYS A 207 -9.46 17.85 -24.40
C LYS A 207 -8.14 17.55 -23.69
N ARG A 208 -8.01 17.89 -22.41
CA ARG A 208 -6.81 17.62 -21.59
C ARG A 208 -6.80 16.21 -21.02
N ILE A 209 -7.94 15.53 -21.00
CA ILE A 209 -8.08 14.18 -20.45
C ILE A 209 -7.87 13.15 -21.56
N LYS A 210 -6.74 12.45 -21.51
CA LYS A 210 -6.49 11.27 -22.35
C LYS A 210 -7.10 10.05 -21.68
N ARG A 211 -8.04 9.40 -22.35
CA ARG A 211 -8.66 8.15 -21.90
C ARG A 211 -7.93 6.95 -22.49
N TRP A 212 -7.91 5.83 -21.77
CA TRP A 212 -7.26 4.59 -22.20
C TRP A 212 -5.84 4.84 -22.72
N TYR A 213 -5.09 5.63 -21.95
CA TYR A 213 -3.81 6.15 -22.36
C TYR A 213 -2.73 5.07 -22.29
N ARG A 214 -2.12 4.76 -23.44
CA ARG A 214 -1.08 3.73 -23.60
C ARG A 214 0.23 4.34 -24.08
N PRO A 215 0.96 5.10 -23.25
CA PRO A 215 2.24 5.63 -23.67
C PRO A 215 3.29 4.52 -23.76
N GLU A 216 4.30 4.72 -24.60
CA GLU A 216 5.40 3.75 -24.79
C GLU A 216 6.10 3.38 -23.48
N TRP A 217 6.29 4.35 -22.58
CA TRP A 217 6.90 4.15 -21.26
C TRP A 217 6.09 3.25 -20.32
N LEU A 218 4.81 2.98 -20.65
CA LEU A 218 3.94 2.09 -19.86
C LEU A 218 4.02 0.62 -20.33
N CYS A 219 4.95 0.31 -21.24
CA CYS A 219 5.30 -1.06 -21.66
C CYS A 219 4.07 -1.88 -22.12
N GLY A 220 3.20 -1.25 -22.91
CA GLY A 220 2.00 -1.90 -23.46
C GLY A 220 0.84 -2.07 -22.47
N LEU A 221 0.94 -1.53 -21.25
CA LEU A 221 -0.22 -1.38 -20.35
C LEU A 221 -1.01 -0.12 -20.71
N GLU A 222 -2.12 0.10 -20.01
CA GLU A 222 -3.06 1.21 -20.23
C GLU A 222 -3.34 1.95 -18.93
N LEU A 223 -3.59 3.26 -18.99
CA LEU A 223 -4.17 4.07 -17.91
C LEU A 223 -5.58 4.50 -18.27
N ASP A 224 -6.55 4.37 -17.35
CA ASP A 224 -7.95 4.72 -17.67
C ASP A 224 -8.08 6.21 -18.00
N PHE A 225 -7.43 7.06 -17.21
CA PHE A 225 -7.34 8.50 -17.46
C PHE A 225 -5.93 9.03 -17.22
N TYR A 226 -5.50 9.98 -18.03
CA TYR A 226 -4.26 10.73 -17.88
C TYR A 226 -4.47 12.19 -18.24
N PHE A 227 -3.92 13.11 -17.47
CA PHE A 227 -3.97 14.54 -17.75
C PHE A 227 -2.83 15.27 -17.04
N GLU A 228 -2.60 16.52 -17.44
CA GLU A 228 -1.60 17.39 -16.86
C GLU A 228 -2.26 18.70 -16.40
N ILE A 229 -2.01 19.10 -15.16
CA ILE A 229 -2.50 20.34 -14.57
C ILE A 229 -1.32 21.05 -13.94
N ASN A 230 -1.07 22.30 -14.33
CA ASN A 230 -0.02 23.15 -13.75
C ASN A 230 1.36 22.46 -13.71
N GLY A 231 1.73 21.75 -14.78
CA GLY A 231 2.99 21.03 -14.91
C GLY A 231 3.08 19.71 -14.11
N ILE A 232 2.00 19.32 -13.41
CA ILE A 232 1.92 18.06 -12.67
C ILE A 232 1.14 17.05 -13.51
N LYS A 233 1.76 15.88 -13.75
CA LYS A 233 1.14 14.76 -14.48
C LYS A 233 0.35 13.88 -13.54
N PHE A 234 -0.89 13.61 -13.88
CA PHE A 234 -1.78 12.74 -13.14
C PHE A 234 -2.24 11.58 -14.02
N ALA A 235 -2.41 10.43 -13.39
CA ALA A 235 -3.14 9.31 -13.95
C ALA A 235 -4.20 8.86 -12.95
N ILE A 236 -5.38 8.47 -13.43
CA ILE A 236 -6.42 7.87 -12.59
C ILE A 236 -6.71 6.48 -13.11
N GLU A 237 -6.69 5.52 -12.20
CA GLU A 237 -7.10 4.14 -12.43
C GLU A 237 -8.38 3.89 -11.65
N TYR A 238 -9.42 3.49 -12.38
CA TYR A 238 -10.67 3.05 -11.82
C TYR A 238 -10.55 1.59 -11.37
N GLN A 239 -10.71 1.35 -10.09
CA GLN A 239 -10.49 0.05 -9.46
C GLN A 239 -11.82 -0.61 -9.12
N GLY A 240 -12.28 -1.48 -10.02
CA GLY A 240 -13.43 -2.38 -9.78
C GLY A 240 -13.21 -3.35 -8.61
N ALA A 241 -14.28 -4.01 -8.16
CA ALA A 241 -14.22 -5.00 -7.07
C ALA A 241 -13.22 -6.16 -7.32
N GLN A 242 -12.93 -6.45 -8.60
CA GLN A 242 -11.94 -7.44 -9.05
C GLN A 242 -10.49 -7.13 -8.63
N HIS A 243 -10.17 -5.90 -8.20
CA HIS A 243 -8.84 -5.52 -7.71
C HIS A 243 -8.63 -5.80 -6.23
N VAL A 244 -9.71 -6.07 -5.49
CA VAL A 244 -9.68 -6.28 -4.03
C VAL A 244 -9.89 -7.75 -3.66
N ARG A 245 -10.64 -8.49 -4.48
CA ARG A 245 -10.93 -9.91 -4.27
C ARG A 245 -10.91 -10.69 -5.59
N PRO A 246 -10.53 -11.97 -5.56
CA PRO A 246 -10.74 -12.84 -6.71
C PRO A 246 -12.23 -12.97 -7.00
N ILE A 247 -12.60 -12.81 -8.26
CA ILE A 247 -13.97 -13.01 -8.75
C ILE A 247 -13.91 -14.10 -9.80
N ASP A 248 -14.66 -15.19 -9.61
CA ASP A 248 -14.56 -16.39 -10.45
C ASP A 248 -14.91 -16.11 -11.90
N TYR A 249 -15.92 -15.26 -12.14
CA TYR A 249 -16.29 -14.76 -13.47
C TYR A 249 -15.11 -14.11 -14.23
N PHE A 250 -14.17 -13.49 -13.52
CA PHE A 250 -12.98 -12.85 -14.11
C PHE A 250 -11.72 -13.74 -14.09
N GLY A 251 -11.86 -15.05 -13.87
CA GLY A 251 -10.74 -16.00 -13.82
C GLY A 251 -10.12 -16.20 -12.43
N GLY A 252 -10.85 -15.79 -11.39
CA GLY A 252 -10.57 -16.12 -9.99
C GLY A 252 -9.18 -15.71 -9.51
N LYS A 253 -8.58 -16.52 -8.62
CA LYS A 253 -7.29 -16.22 -7.97
C LYS A 253 -6.12 -16.03 -8.94
N ARG A 254 -6.10 -16.73 -10.07
CA ARG A 254 -5.00 -16.63 -11.06
C ARG A 254 -5.03 -15.28 -11.78
N ALA A 255 -6.22 -14.86 -12.22
CA ALA A 255 -6.41 -13.54 -12.79
C ALA A 255 -6.12 -12.44 -11.78
N PHE A 256 -6.61 -12.58 -10.54
CA PHE A 256 -6.34 -11.65 -9.44
C PHE A 256 -4.84 -11.44 -9.17
N ARG A 257 -4.04 -12.52 -9.11
CA ARG A 257 -2.58 -12.40 -8.94
C ARG A 257 -1.90 -11.71 -10.12
N LYS A 258 -2.34 -11.97 -11.34
CA LYS A 258 -1.84 -11.26 -12.53
C LYS A 258 -2.23 -9.79 -12.49
N GLN A 259 -3.43 -9.47 -12.03
CA GLN A 259 -3.92 -8.11 -11.85
C GLN A 259 -3.06 -7.36 -10.84
N ILE A 260 -2.83 -7.92 -9.65
CA ILE A 260 -1.93 -7.31 -8.65
C ILE A 260 -0.53 -7.04 -9.22
N LYS A 261 0.03 -7.97 -10.00
CA LYS A 261 1.34 -7.77 -10.64
C LYS A 261 1.31 -6.62 -11.65
N ARG A 262 0.25 -6.51 -12.45
CA ARG A 262 0.05 -5.42 -13.41
C ARG A 262 -0.16 -4.09 -12.71
N ASP A 263 -0.98 -4.04 -11.67
CA ASP A 263 -1.23 -2.82 -10.89
C ASP A 263 0.06 -2.32 -10.22
N LYS A 264 0.85 -3.24 -9.64
CA LYS A 264 2.20 -2.94 -9.13
C LYS A 264 3.11 -2.39 -10.23
N LEU A 265 3.09 -2.99 -11.43
CA LEU A 265 3.90 -2.52 -12.56
C LEU A 265 3.45 -1.13 -13.05
N LYS A 266 2.15 -0.87 -13.19
CA LYS A 266 1.60 0.45 -13.56
C LYS A 266 2.04 1.52 -12.57
N LEU A 267 1.87 1.28 -11.27
CA LEU A 267 2.32 2.18 -10.21
C LEU A 267 3.81 2.49 -10.35
N ASN A 268 4.59 1.44 -10.57
CA ASN A 268 6.03 1.55 -10.71
C ASN A 268 6.44 2.41 -11.93
N LEU A 269 5.78 2.25 -13.07
CA LEU A 269 6.06 3.00 -14.29
C LEU A 269 5.58 4.46 -14.18
N CYS A 270 4.43 4.70 -13.54
CA CYS A 270 3.95 6.07 -13.29
C CYS A 270 4.92 6.85 -12.42
N ILE A 271 5.40 6.25 -11.33
CA ILE A 271 6.43 6.83 -10.45
C ILE A 271 7.68 7.23 -11.25
N LEU A 272 8.19 6.32 -12.10
CA LEU A 272 9.42 6.56 -12.87
C LEU A 272 9.28 7.73 -13.85
N ASN A 273 8.05 8.02 -14.29
CA ASN A 273 7.74 9.07 -15.25
C ASN A 273 7.19 10.35 -14.59
N ASN A 274 7.33 10.48 -13.26
CA ASN A 274 6.79 11.60 -12.47
C ASN A 274 5.28 11.80 -12.66
N VAL A 275 4.53 10.69 -12.80
CA VAL A 275 3.08 10.68 -12.91
C VAL A 275 2.48 10.29 -11.56
N LYS A 276 1.65 11.17 -10.98
CA LYS A 276 0.87 10.88 -9.78
C LYS A 276 -0.28 9.94 -10.14
N LEU A 277 -0.15 8.66 -9.79
CA LEU A 277 -1.19 7.67 -9.99
C LEU A 277 -2.21 7.69 -8.84
N LEU A 278 -3.46 7.99 -9.16
CA LEU A 278 -4.58 8.02 -8.24
C LEU A 278 -5.49 6.82 -8.50
N TYR A 279 -5.91 6.13 -7.45
CA TYR A 279 -6.87 5.03 -7.56
C TYR A 279 -8.24 5.51 -7.15
N CYS A 280 -9.21 5.46 -8.07
CA CYS A 280 -10.62 5.70 -7.80
C CYS A 280 -11.30 4.34 -7.72
N TYR A 281 -11.66 3.90 -6.52
CA TYR A 281 -12.32 2.62 -6.34
C TYR A 281 -13.79 2.70 -6.73
N TYR A 282 -14.36 1.55 -7.10
CA TYR A 282 -15.76 1.43 -7.49
C TYR A 282 -16.76 1.99 -6.47
N ASP A 283 -16.33 2.20 -5.24
CA ASP A 283 -17.11 2.67 -4.12
C ASP A 283 -16.75 4.08 -3.63
N ASP A 284 -15.82 4.76 -4.29
CA ASP A 284 -15.43 6.12 -3.90
C ASP A 284 -16.55 7.14 -4.20
N CYS A 285 -16.70 8.14 -3.33
CA CYS A 285 -17.55 9.29 -3.64
C CYS A 285 -16.80 10.18 -4.65
N LEU A 286 -17.22 10.18 -5.92
CA LEU A 286 -16.54 10.89 -7.01
C LEU A 286 -16.32 12.37 -6.73
N HIS A 287 -17.34 13.06 -6.20
CA HIS A 287 -17.22 14.48 -5.87
C HIS A 287 -16.08 14.71 -4.87
N ASN A 288 -16.00 13.93 -3.79
CA ASN A 288 -14.96 14.06 -2.78
C ASN A 288 -13.59 13.56 -3.25
N PHE A 289 -13.56 12.52 -4.09
CA PHE A 289 -12.34 12.03 -4.70
C PHE A 289 -11.68 13.13 -5.53
N ILE A 290 -12.45 13.76 -6.41
CA ILE A 290 -11.99 14.90 -7.22
C ILE A 290 -11.62 16.07 -6.32
N LYS A 291 -12.49 16.41 -5.35
CA LYS A 291 -12.26 17.54 -4.43
C LYS A 291 -10.95 17.40 -3.66
N GLY A 292 -10.76 16.27 -2.98
CA GLY A 292 -9.64 16.04 -2.08
C GLY A 292 -8.34 15.62 -2.76
N LYS A 293 -8.36 15.21 -4.03
CA LYS A 293 -7.14 14.78 -4.76
C LYS A 293 -6.73 15.71 -5.88
N LEU A 294 -7.66 16.51 -6.42
CA LEU A 294 -7.41 17.34 -7.61
C LEU A 294 -7.71 18.82 -7.38
N GLN A 295 -8.64 19.20 -6.50
CA GLN A 295 -9.11 20.59 -6.41
C GLN A 295 -8.06 21.57 -5.89
N ASP A 296 -7.15 21.13 -5.02
CA ASP A 296 -6.01 21.96 -4.57
C ASP A 296 -5.03 22.25 -5.71
N HIS A 297 -5.00 21.41 -6.75
CA HIS A 297 -4.17 21.59 -7.94
C HIS A 297 -4.88 22.38 -9.06
N LEU A 298 -6.19 22.58 -8.95
CA LEU A 298 -7.02 23.28 -9.93
C LEU A 298 -7.22 24.78 -9.61
N LYS A 299 -6.91 25.22 -8.38
CA LYS A 299 -7.14 26.59 -7.88
C LYS A 299 -5.93 27.54 -8.02
N SER A 300 -5.04 27.30 -8.97
CA SER A 300 -3.89 28.17 -9.24
C SER A 300 -3.80 28.46 -10.72
#